data_AF-A0A2P2KQ64-F1
#
_entry.id   AF-A0A2P2KQ64-F1
#
_cell.length_a   1.000
_cell.length_b   1.000
_cell.length_c   1.000
_cell.angle_alpha   90.00
_cell.angle_beta   90.00
_cell.angle_gamma   90.00
#
_symmetry.space_group_name_H-M   'P 1'
#
loop_
_entity.id
_entity.type
_entity.pdbx_description
1 polymer ?
#
loop_
_entity_poly.entity_id
_entity_poly.type
_entity_poly.pdbx_seq_one_letter_code
_entity_poly.pdbx_strand_id
1 'polypeptide(L)'
;MASSAAASRLANLHRHLQPPDSNSKYEGLVKVSPEVTEALERGKAVVALESTIICHGMPYPQNLETAIEIEAIVRENGAVPATIAILDGVPCIGLNQEHLERLAILGTSVQKTARRDIAHVVASKGNGATTVSASMFFASMVGIPVFVTGGIGGVHRHGEHSMCDFLLDHFA
;
A
#
# COMPACT_ATOMS: atom_id res chain seq x y z
N MET A 1 -39.90 6.85 -11.61
CA MET A 1 -39.46 6.76 -10.20
C MET A 1 -38.25 5.83 -10.13
N ALA A 2 -37.04 6.37 -10.20
CA ALA A 2 -35.83 5.56 -10.10
C ALA A 2 -35.52 5.24 -8.63
N SER A 3 -35.37 3.94 -8.37
CA SER A 3 -35.18 3.25 -7.09
C SER A 3 -34.32 3.97 -6.02
N SER A 4 -34.93 4.19 -4.86
CA SER A 4 -34.31 4.61 -3.58
C SER A 4 -33.06 3.78 -3.19
N ALA A 5 -32.97 2.53 -3.64
CA ALA A 5 -31.83 1.66 -3.35
C ALA A 5 -30.55 2.06 -4.11
N ALA A 6 -30.66 2.62 -5.32
CA ALA A 6 -29.49 3.08 -6.08
C ALA A 6 -28.88 4.33 -5.45
N ALA A 7 -29.72 5.28 -5.02
CA ALA A 7 -29.30 6.47 -4.31
C ALA A 7 -28.67 6.14 -2.94
N SER A 8 -29.22 5.16 -2.21
CA SER A 8 -28.65 4.67 -0.95
C SER A 8 -27.29 3.98 -1.14
N ARG A 9 -27.13 3.19 -2.22
CA ARG A 9 -25.84 2.57 -2.57
C ARG A 9 -24.79 3.62 -2.95
N LEU A 10 -25.16 4.63 -3.75
CA LEU A 10 -24.29 5.75 -4.09
C LEU A 10 -23.92 6.58 -2.86
N ALA A 11 -24.86 6.84 -1.95
CA ALA A 11 -24.58 7.53 -0.69
C ALA A 11 -23.67 6.71 0.25
N ASN A 12 -23.83 5.38 0.28
CA ASN A 12 -22.96 4.48 1.04
C ASN A 12 -21.55 4.41 0.46
N LEU A 13 -21.42 4.34 -0.86
CA LEU A 13 -20.12 4.43 -1.56
C LEU A 13 -19.47 5.78 -1.27
N HIS A 14 -20.23 6.88 -1.37
CA HIS A 14 -19.73 8.22 -1.08
C HIS A 14 -19.21 8.36 0.36
N ARG A 15 -19.90 7.77 1.35
CA ARG A 15 -19.42 7.75 2.75
C ARG A 15 -18.16 6.91 2.96
N HIS A 16 -18.01 5.78 2.25
CA HIS A 16 -16.81 4.94 2.36
C HIS A 16 -15.61 5.53 1.62
N LEU A 17 -15.86 6.36 0.60
CA LEU A 17 -14.85 7.04 -0.19
C LEU A 17 -14.48 8.42 0.39
N GLN A 18 -15.20 8.91 1.39
CA GLN A 18 -14.82 10.14 2.08
C GLN A 18 -13.61 9.83 2.99
N PRO A 19 -12.43 10.41 2.71
CA PRO A 19 -11.30 10.25 3.60
C PRO A 19 -11.65 10.83 4.98
N PRO A 20 -11.23 10.22 6.09
CA PRO A 20 -11.33 10.86 7.41
C PRO A 20 -10.61 12.21 7.35
N ASP A 21 -11.07 13.21 8.11
CA ASP A 21 -10.40 14.51 8.25
C ASP A 21 -8.93 14.29 8.72
N SER A 22 -7.98 14.28 7.78
CA SER A 22 -6.70 13.54 7.94
C SER A 22 -5.43 14.38 7.81
N ASN A 23 -5.49 15.71 7.91
CA ASN A 23 -4.25 16.48 7.74
C ASN A 23 -3.44 16.74 9.03
N SER A 24 -4.02 16.66 10.24
CA SER A 24 -3.29 17.03 11.48
C SER A 24 -2.89 15.87 12.40
N LYS A 25 -3.39 14.65 12.19
CA LYS A 25 -3.28 13.57 13.19
C LYS A 25 -2.06 12.67 13.02
N TYR A 26 -1.42 12.68 11.85
CA TYR A 26 -0.31 11.80 11.50
C TYR A 26 0.94 12.55 11.02
N GLU A 27 0.98 13.88 11.19
CA GLU A 27 2.16 14.69 10.89
C GLU A 27 3.38 14.15 11.64
N GLY A 28 4.38 13.68 10.89
CA GLY A 28 5.62 13.12 11.42
C GLY A 28 5.65 11.60 11.59
N LEU A 29 4.54 10.87 11.41
CA LEU A 29 4.52 9.39 11.47
C LEU A 29 4.72 8.72 10.10
N VAL A 30 4.31 9.39 9.03
CA VAL A 30 4.44 8.91 7.65
C VAL A 30 4.93 10.04 6.74
N LYS A 31 5.75 9.72 5.74
CA LYS A 31 6.20 10.63 4.70
C LYS A 31 5.41 10.39 3.43
N VAL A 32 4.60 11.35 3.03
CA VAL A 32 3.85 11.32 1.78
C VAL A 32 4.60 12.11 0.71
N SER A 33 4.68 11.57 -0.51
CA SER A 33 5.34 12.26 -1.61
C SER A 33 4.56 13.51 -2.02
N PRO A 34 5.23 14.56 -2.54
CA PRO A 34 4.55 15.77 -3.00
C PRO A 34 3.45 15.50 -4.03
N GLU A 35 3.67 14.54 -4.94
CA GLU A 35 2.71 14.17 -5.97
C GLU A 35 1.44 13.54 -5.37
N VAL A 36 1.60 12.64 -4.40
CA VAL A 36 0.46 12.02 -3.71
C VAL A 36 -0.28 13.04 -2.87
N THR A 37 0.43 13.91 -2.14
CA THR A 37 -0.17 15.00 -1.37
C THR A 37 -1.00 15.92 -2.27
N GLU A 38 -0.44 16.40 -3.40
CA GLU A 38 -1.16 17.25 -4.34
C GLU A 38 -2.39 16.55 -4.93
N ALA A 39 -2.28 15.25 -5.24
CA ALA A 39 -3.40 14.47 -5.75
C ALA A 39 -4.53 14.37 -4.74
N LEU A 40 -4.22 14.07 -3.48
CA LEU A 40 -5.20 13.99 -2.39
C LEU A 40 -5.87 15.34 -2.13
N GLU A 41 -5.10 16.43 -2.04
CA GLU A 41 -5.63 17.78 -1.82
C GLU A 41 -6.56 18.25 -2.95
N ARG A 42 -6.30 17.81 -4.19
CA ARG A 42 -7.10 18.15 -5.37
C ARG A 42 -8.22 17.14 -5.65
N GLY A 43 -8.40 16.13 -4.80
CA GLY A 43 -9.40 15.08 -5.01
C GLY A 43 -9.17 14.24 -6.27
N LYS A 44 -7.92 14.13 -6.74
CA LYS A 44 -7.54 13.22 -7.83
C LYS A 44 -7.49 11.78 -7.31
N ALA A 45 -7.73 10.83 -8.20
CA ALA A 45 -7.62 9.42 -7.86
C ALA A 45 -6.18 9.05 -7.51
N VAL A 46 -6.00 8.36 -6.38
CA VAL A 46 -4.72 7.79 -5.93
C VAL A 46 -4.91 6.29 -5.74
N VAL A 47 -3.95 5.50 -6.21
CA VAL A 47 -3.95 4.04 -6.07
C VAL A 47 -2.74 3.60 -5.27
N ALA A 48 -2.96 3.01 -4.11
CA ALA A 48 -1.90 2.46 -3.28
C ALA A 48 -1.37 1.12 -3.86
N LEU A 49 -0.06 0.93 -3.81
CA LEU A 49 0.63 -0.28 -4.28
C LEU A 49 1.56 -0.82 -3.18
N GLU A 50 1.64 -2.15 -3.04
CA GLU A 50 2.55 -2.78 -2.08
C GLU A 50 4.00 -2.92 -2.61
N SER A 51 4.97 -3.02 -1.71
CA SER A 51 6.39 -3.23 -2.07
C SER A 51 6.90 -4.65 -1.87
N THR A 52 6.10 -5.55 -1.29
CA THR A 52 6.48 -6.97 -1.13
C THR A 52 6.72 -7.65 -2.47
N ILE A 53 5.88 -7.42 -3.48
CA ILE A 53 6.07 -7.95 -4.83
C ILE A 53 7.44 -7.57 -5.42
N ILE A 54 7.94 -6.37 -5.11
CA ILE A 54 9.23 -5.85 -5.59
C ILE A 54 10.41 -6.57 -4.92
N CYS A 55 10.36 -6.77 -3.60
CA CYS A 55 11.50 -7.34 -2.86
C CYS A 55 11.50 -8.87 -2.80
N HIS A 56 10.31 -9.49 -2.78
CA HIS A 56 10.14 -10.93 -2.49
C HIS A 56 9.31 -11.68 -3.54
N GLY A 57 8.67 -10.97 -4.47
CA GLY A 57 7.81 -11.59 -5.48
C GLY A 57 8.54 -11.98 -6.76
N MET A 58 9.57 -11.23 -7.14
CA MET A 58 10.25 -11.36 -8.42
C MET A 58 11.77 -11.16 -8.28
N PRO A 59 12.59 -11.80 -9.14
CA PRO A 59 14.03 -11.54 -9.19
C PRO A 59 14.33 -10.17 -9.82
N TYR A 60 15.53 -9.65 -9.54
CA TYR A 60 16.07 -8.49 -10.25
C TYR A 60 16.61 -8.90 -11.64
N PRO A 61 16.38 -8.11 -12.71
CA PRO A 61 15.75 -6.78 -12.76
C PRO A 61 14.22 -6.78 -12.95
N GLN A 62 13.59 -7.94 -13.11
CA GLN A 62 12.17 -8.05 -13.43
C GLN A 62 11.27 -7.39 -12.36
N ASN A 63 11.69 -7.42 -11.10
CA ASN A 63 11.00 -6.75 -10.01
C ASN A 63 10.89 -5.22 -10.20
N LEU A 64 11.97 -4.59 -10.65
CA LEU A 64 12.01 -3.16 -10.93
C LEU A 64 11.19 -2.82 -12.18
N GLU A 65 11.39 -3.57 -13.26
CA GLU A 65 10.66 -3.40 -14.52
C GLU A 65 9.14 -3.48 -14.27
N THR A 66 8.71 -4.48 -13.52
CA THR A 66 7.30 -4.67 -13.16
C THR A 66 6.77 -3.52 -12.29
N ALA A 67 7.54 -3.04 -11.30
CA ALA A 67 7.12 -1.92 -10.47
C ALA A 67 6.89 -0.65 -11.31
N ILE A 68 7.80 -0.35 -12.22
CA ILE A 68 7.71 0.80 -13.14
C ILE A 68 6.51 0.65 -14.09
N GLU A 69 6.33 -0.53 -14.66
CA GLU A 69 5.22 -0.80 -15.59
C GLU A 69 3.86 -0.64 -14.90
N ILE A 70 3.71 -1.14 -13.67
CA ILE A 70 2.48 -0.97 -12.89
C ILE A 70 2.23 0.51 -12.58
N GLU A 71 3.24 1.27 -12.16
CA GLU A 71 3.07 2.71 -11.96
C GLU A 71 2.68 3.44 -13.25
N ALA A 72 3.25 3.07 -14.38
CA ALA A 72 2.89 3.62 -15.69
C ALA A 72 1.42 3.32 -16.05
N ILE A 73 0.97 2.08 -15.88
CA ILE A 73 -0.43 1.68 -16.14
C ILE A 73 -1.41 2.50 -15.28
N VAL A 74 -1.10 2.72 -13.99
CA VAL A 74 -1.94 3.55 -13.11
C VAL A 74 -2.04 4.98 -13.64
N ARG A 75 -0.93 5.55 -14.10
CA ARG A 75 -0.86 6.90 -14.67
C ARG A 75 -1.62 7.02 -15.98
N GLU A 76 -1.49 6.05 -16.86
CA GLU A 76 -2.21 5.97 -18.15
C GLU A 76 -3.73 5.94 -17.95
N ASN A 77 -4.19 5.36 -16.83
CA ASN A 77 -5.60 5.35 -16.44
C ASN A 77 -6.04 6.60 -15.64
N GLY A 78 -5.19 7.63 -15.55
CA GLY A 78 -5.54 8.93 -14.97
C GLY A 78 -5.48 9.00 -13.44
N ALA A 79 -4.86 8.02 -12.78
CA ALA A 79 -4.64 8.02 -11.33
C ALA A 79 -3.17 8.23 -10.98
N VAL A 80 -2.90 8.62 -9.73
CA VAL A 80 -1.54 8.75 -9.20
C VAL A 80 -1.18 7.47 -8.44
N PRO A 81 -0.09 6.77 -8.80
CA PRO A 81 0.38 5.62 -8.04
C PRO A 81 1.03 6.06 -6.73
N ALA A 82 0.79 5.30 -5.68
CA ALA A 82 1.38 5.49 -4.37
C ALA A 82 1.97 4.15 -3.88
N THR A 83 3.15 3.79 -4.39
CA THR A 83 3.90 2.64 -3.86
C THR A 83 4.32 2.93 -2.42
N ILE A 84 4.11 1.97 -1.52
CA ILE A 84 4.33 2.11 -0.07
C ILE A 84 5.47 1.21 0.37
N ALA A 85 6.39 1.73 1.18
CA ALA A 85 7.44 0.97 1.86
C ALA A 85 7.89 1.69 3.13
N ILE A 86 8.70 1.01 3.97
CA ILE A 86 9.44 1.65 5.06
C ILE A 86 10.90 1.77 4.62
N LEU A 87 11.43 2.99 4.61
CA LEU A 87 12.83 3.26 4.24
C LEU A 87 13.55 3.89 5.42
N ASP A 88 14.63 3.24 5.88
CA ASP A 88 15.44 3.69 7.02
C ASP A 88 14.60 4.04 8.28
N GLY A 89 13.56 3.23 8.53
CA GLY A 89 12.60 3.39 9.61
C GLY A 89 11.49 4.40 9.36
N VAL A 90 11.41 5.02 8.17
CA VAL A 90 10.39 6.00 7.82
C VAL A 90 9.38 5.38 6.85
N PRO A 91 8.09 5.26 7.23
CA PRO A 91 7.05 4.89 6.28
C PRO A 91 6.92 5.94 5.18
N CYS A 92 7.05 5.52 3.93
CA CYS A 92 7.03 6.36 2.74
C CYS A 92 5.86 5.94 1.85
N ILE A 93 5.05 6.91 1.43
CA ILE A 93 3.88 6.73 0.57
C ILE A 93 4.09 7.53 -0.70
N GLY A 94 4.18 6.84 -1.84
CA GLY A 94 4.64 7.42 -3.11
C GLY A 94 6.16 7.36 -3.21
N LEU A 95 6.69 6.22 -3.62
CA LEU A 95 8.12 6.08 -3.89
C LEU A 95 8.50 6.77 -5.20
N ASN A 96 9.76 7.22 -5.28
CA ASN A 96 10.33 7.71 -6.52
C ASN A 96 11.15 6.58 -7.17
N GLN A 97 11.66 6.84 -8.37
CA GLN A 97 12.47 5.88 -9.13
C GLN A 97 13.67 5.34 -8.32
N GLU A 98 14.41 6.22 -7.63
CA GLU A 98 15.58 5.84 -6.83
C GLU A 98 15.21 4.91 -5.66
N HIS A 99 14.06 5.15 -5.00
CA HIS A 99 13.55 4.28 -3.94
C HIS A 99 13.13 2.92 -4.49
N LEU A 100 12.47 2.87 -5.65
CA LEU A 100 12.07 1.62 -6.30
C LEU A 100 13.30 0.80 -6.70
N GLU A 101 14.29 1.43 -7.31
CA GLU A 101 15.57 0.82 -7.66
C GLU A 101 16.30 0.27 -6.42
N ARG A 102 16.38 1.08 -5.36
CA ARG A 102 16.97 0.67 -4.09
C ARG A 102 16.31 -0.59 -3.54
N LEU A 103 14.97 -0.63 -3.48
CA LEU A 103 14.23 -1.80 -2.99
C LEU A 103 14.46 -3.03 -3.89
N ALA A 104 14.42 -2.84 -5.21
CA ALA A 104 14.62 -3.90 -6.17
C ALA A 104 16.03 -4.53 -6.08
N ILE A 105 17.07 -3.72 -5.88
CA ILE A 105 18.45 -4.17 -5.70
C ILE A 105 18.65 -4.86 -4.36
N LEU A 106 18.10 -4.29 -3.27
CA LEU A 106 18.18 -4.90 -1.94
C LEU A 106 17.44 -6.24 -1.87
N GLY A 107 16.32 -6.37 -2.60
CA GLY A 107 15.58 -7.61 -2.73
C GLY A 107 15.22 -8.23 -1.38
N THR A 108 15.55 -9.51 -1.20
CA THR A 108 15.20 -10.29 0.00
C THR A 108 15.93 -9.86 1.28
N SER A 109 16.92 -8.95 1.19
CA SER A 109 17.54 -8.34 2.39
C SER A 109 16.63 -7.30 3.08
N VAL A 110 15.63 -6.78 2.36
CA VAL A 110 14.57 -5.94 2.93
C VAL A 110 13.62 -6.82 3.76
N GLN A 111 13.21 -6.34 4.92
CA GLN A 111 12.30 -7.12 5.76
C GLN A 111 10.88 -7.14 5.17
N LYS A 112 10.33 -8.33 4.91
CA LYS A 112 8.91 -8.49 4.61
C LYS A 112 8.08 -8.05 5.81
N THR A 113 7.27 -7.01 5.64
CA THR A 113 6.67 -6.25 6.74
C THR A 113 5.15 -6.31 6.66
N ALA A 114 4.53 -7.12 7.51
CA ALA A 114 3.08 -7.06 7.77
C ALA A 114 2.78 -6.03 8.87
N ARG A 115 1.50 -5.77 9.14
CA ARG A 115 1.08 -4.75 10.13
C ARG A 115 1.74 -4.90 11.50
N ARG A 116 1.92 -6.14 11.99
CA ARG A 116 2.57 -6.42 13.29
C ARG A 116 4.06 -6.08 13.33
N ASP A 117 4.71 -6.05 12.16
CA ASP A 117 6.16 -5.89 12.03
C ASP A 117 6.56 -4.41 11.95
N ILE A 118 5.61 -3.51 11.64
CA ILE A 118 5.84 -2.07 11.42
C ILE A 118 6.63 -1.46 12.57
N ALA A 119 6.20 -1.67 13.82
CA ALA A 119 6.83 -1.06 14.99
C ALA A 119 8.30 -1.47 15.13
N HIS A 120 8.62 -2.74 14.82
CA HIS A 120 9.99 -3.24 14.87
C HIS A 120 10.87 -2.59 13.80
N VAL A 121 10.40 -2.55 12.55
CA VAL A 121 11.16 -1.99 11.42
C VAL A 121 11.40 -0.48 11.59
N VAL A 122 10.38 0.25 12.05
CA VAL A 122 10.51 1.69 12.36
C VAL A 122 11.51 1.93 13.48
N ALA A 123 11.39 1.20 14.60
CA ALA A 123 12.27 1.38 15.75
C ALA A 123 13.73 1.00 15.46
N SER A 124 13.96 -0.02 14.62
CA SER A 124 15.30 -0.46 14.22
C SER A 124 15.92 0.38 13.10
N LYS A 125 15.18 1.37 12.56
CA LYS A 125 15.58 2.15 11.38
C LYS A 125 15.89 1.26 10.17
N GLY A 126 15.18 0.15 10.04
CA GLY A 126 15.35 -0.81 8.96
C GLY A 126 14.58 -0.44 7.69
N ASN A 127 14.78 -1.24 6.64
CA ASN A 127 13.98 -1.18 5.42
C ASN A 127 12.92 -2.28 5.44
N GLY A 128 11.68 -1.92 5.10
CA GLY A 128 10.53 -2.81 5.14
C GLY A 128 9.76 -2.80 3.82
N ALA A 129 9.64 -3.96 3.18
CA ALA A 129 8.75 -4.20 2.06
C ALA A 129 7.37 -4.51 2.63
N THR A 130 6.40 -3.60 2.47
CA THR A 130 5.09 -3.74 3.09
C THR A 130 4.28 -4.80 2.36
N THR A 131 3.65 -5.70 3.09
CA THR A 131 2.61 -6.61 2.54
C THR A 131 1.31 -5.85 2.35
N VAL A 132 0.30 -6.50 1.76
CA VAL A 132 -1.08 -6.00 1.70
C VAL A 132 -1.55 -5.44 3.05
N SER A 133 -1.44 -6.19 4.15
CA SER A 133 -1.88 -5.72 5.48
C SER A 133 -1.23 -4.41 5.96
N ALA A 134 0.08 -4.23 5.74
CA ALA A 134 0.79 -3.01 6.13
C ALA A 134 0.49 -1.86 5.16
N SER A 135 0.40 -2.16 3.86
CA SER A 135 0.12 -1.17 2.82
C SER A 135 -1.28 -0.58 2.98
N MET A 136 -2.29 -1.41 3.25
CA MET A 136 -3.66 -0.96 3.56
C MET A 136 -3.70 -0.09 4.82
N PHE A 137 -2.94 -0.46 5.86
CA PHE A 137 -2.84 0.34 7.07
C PHE A 137 -2.30 1.75 6.77
N PHE A 138 -1.17 1.86 6.05
CA PHE A 138 -0.60 3.16 5.65
C PHE A 138 -1.51 3.95 4.71
N ALA A 139 -2.10 3.30 3.70
CA ALA A 139 -3.03 3.93 2.77
C ALA A 139 -4.25 4.52 3.49
N SER A 140 -4.82 3.80 4.46
CA SER A 140 -5.96 4.26 5.26
C SER A 140 -5.64 5.49 6.12
N MET A 141 -4.41 5.58 6.65
CA MET A 141 -3.98 6.73 7.45
C MET A 141 -3.92 8.03 6.66
N VAL A 142 -3.65 7.95 5.36
CA VAL A 142 -3.57 9.12 4.46
C VAL A 142 -4.79 9.27 3.55
N GLY A 143 -5.85 8.51 3.80
CA GLY A 143 -7.11 8.65 3.07
C GLY A 143 -7.09 8.14 1.63
N ILE A 144 -6.24 7.15 1.30
CA ILE A 144 -6.28 6.47 0.00
C ILE A 144 -7.23 5.25 0.10
N PRO A 145 -8.39 5.25 -0.59
CA PRO A 145 -9.38 4.18 -0.45
C PRO A 145 -9.19 3.02 -1.42
N VAL A 146 -8.27 3.13 -2.40
CA VAL A 146 -8.05 2.12 -3.45
C VAL A 146 -6.64 1.57 -3.34
N PHE A 147 -6.53 0.24 -3.28
CA PHE A 147 -5.28 -0.50 -3.19
C PHE A 147 -5.28 -1.64 -4.22
N VAL A 148 -4.17 -1.84 -4.91
CA VAL A 148 -3.98 -2.90 -5.92
C VAL A 148 -2.80 -3.79 -5.52
N THR A 149 -2.98 -5.10 -5.69
CA THR A 149 -1.95 -6.13 -5.47
C THR A 149 -2.13 -7.28 -6.46
N GLY A 150 -1.10 -8.11 -6.63
CA GLY A 150 -1.17 -9.33 -7.43
C GLY A 150 -2.05 -10.42 -6.80
N GLY A 151 -2.11 -10.47 -5.46
CA GLY A 151 -2.94 -11.41 -4.72
C GLY A 151 -2.97 -11.08 -3.23
N ILE A 152 -4.08 -11.40 -2.57
CA ILE A 152 -4.21 -11.28 -1.12
C ILE A 152 -3.79 -12.59 -0.45
N GLY A 153 -3.19 -12.47 0.73
CA GLY A 153 -2.94 -13.61 1.59
C GLY A 153 -4.22 -14.27 2.07
N GLY A 154 -4.15 -15.57 2.35
CA GLY A 154 -5.28 -16.37 2.83
C GLY A 154 -4.84 -17.49 3.77
N VAL A 155 -5.68 -18.52 3.88
CA VAL A 155 -5.38 -19.72 4.65
C VAL A 155 -4.45 -20.62 3.83
N HIS A 156 -3.35 -21.06 4.42
CA HIS A 156 -2.48 -22.04 3.76
C HIS A 156 -3.17 -23.41 3.67
N ARG A 157 -2.82 -24.19 2.64
CA ARG A 157 -3.38 -25.54 2.45
C ARG A 157 -3.08 -26.41 3.67
N HIS A 158 -4.10 -27.11 4.17
CA HIS A 158 -4.02 -27.91 5.40
C HIS A 158 -3.86 -27.07 6.68
N GLY A 159 -4.17 -25.77 6.64
CA GLY A 159 -4.23 -24.90 7.81
C GLY A 159 -5.35 -25.27 8.78
N GLU A 160 -6.32 -26.09 8.36
CA GLU A 160 -7.29 -26.76 9.22
C GLU A 160 -6.67 -27.92 10.04
N HIS A 161 -5.53 -28.44 9.61
CA HIS A 161 -4.83 -29.57 10.23
C HIS A 161 -3.55 -29.17 10.99
N SER A 162 -3.13 -27.91 10.88
CA SER A 162 -1.96 -27.35 11.57
C SER A 162 -2.31 -25.99 12.16
N MET A 163 -1.75 -25.64 13.33
CA MET A 163 -2.18 -24.46 14.08
C MET A 163 -1.74 -23.15 13.40
N CYS A 164 -2.73 -22.33 13.00
CA CYS A 164 -2.64 -20.88 12.76
C CYS A 164 -1.67 -20.37 11.68
N ASP A 165 -1.65 -20.96 10.48
CA ASP A 165 -0.93 -20.35 9.34
C ASP A 165 -1.86 -19.50 8.46
N PHE A 166 -2.25 -18.33 8.98
CA PHE A 166 -3.06 -17.31 8.29
C PHE A 166 -2.19 -16.14 7.85
N LEU A 167 -2.27 -15.75 6.57
CA LEU A 167 -1.73 -14.45 6.15
C LEU A 167 -2.68 -13.33 6.63
N LEU A 168 -2.10 -12.31 7.26
CA LEU A 168 -2.81 -11.27 8.03
C LEU A 168 -3.72 -10.34 7.22
N ASP A 169 -3.78 -10.51 5.91
CA ASP A 169 -4.51 -9.61 5.02
C ASP A 169 -6.03 -9.67 5.22
N HIS A 170 -6.55 -10.76 5.82
CA HIS A 170 -7.97 -10.89 6.15
C HIS A 170 -8.46 -10.02 7.32
N PHE A 171 -7.55 -9.47 8.13
CA PHE A 171 -7.89 -8.65 9.31
C PHE A 171 -7.37 -7.20 9.19
N ALA A 172 -6.93 -6.80 7.98
CA ALA A 172 -6.32 -5.51 7.71
C ALA A 172 -7.35 -4.37 7.55
#